data_AF-A0A8B7DGV6-F1
#
_entry.id   AF-A0A8B7DGV6-F1
#
_cell.length_a   1.000
_cell.length_b   1.000
_cell.length_c   1.000
_cell.angle_alpha   90.00
_cell.angle_beta   90.00
_cell.angle_gamma   90.00
#
_symmetry.space_group_name_H-M   'P 1'
#
loop_
_entity.id
_entity.type
_entity.pdbx_description
1 polymer ?
#
loop_
_entity_poly.entity_id
_entity_poly.type
_entity_poly.pdbx_seq_one_letter_code
_entity_poly.pdbx_strand_id
1 'polypeptide(L)'
;MVNRRGLLKEMISDNGTNFVGANKELQELVTSLNIEKIKHSTANKGVKWHFNPPIGPHFGGVHETMIKSAKKAILGNADINDEELMTAFTGAESLINSRPLTYQSYNPD
;
A
#
# COMPACT_ATOMS: atom_id res chain seq x y z
N MET A 1 2.01 -5.63 7.67
CA MET A 1 2.32 -5.92 6.25
C MET A 1 3.64 -6.69 6.11
N VAL A 2 4.74 -6.24 6.73
CA VAL A 2 6.04 -6.96 6.70
C VAL A 2 5.95 -8.40 7.21
N ASN A 3 5.28 -8.63 8.34
CA ASN A 3 5.11 -9.99 8.87
C ASN A 3 4.21 -10.90 8.01
N ARG A 4 3.36 -10.33 7.15
CA ARG A 4 2.44 -11.09 6.27
C ARG A 4 2.99 -11.31 4.86
N ARG A 5 3.68 -10.31 4.29
CA ARG A 5 4.11 -10.28 2.88
C ARG A 5 5.64 -10.15 2.70
N GLY A 6 6.39 -10.09 3.81
CA GLY A 6 7.83 -9.83 3.79
C GLY A 6 8.19 -8.33 3.71
N LEU A 7 9.48 -8.04 3.82
CA LEU A 7 10.01 -6.68 3.69
C LEU A 7 9.96 -6.24 2.21
N LEU A 8 9.28 -5.12 1.94
CA LEU A 8 9.26 -4.53 0.60
C LEU A 8 10.63 -3.96 0.21
N LYS A 9 10.92 -3.94 -1.08
CA LYS A 9 12.12 -3.29 -1.63
C LYS A 9 11.87 -1.83 -1.95
N GLU A 10 10.68 -1.52 -2.45
CA GLU A 10 10.31 -0.21 -2.96
C GLU A 10 8.88 0.16 -2.53
N MET A 11 8.67 1.43 -2.24
CA MET A 11 7.39 2.04 -1.87
C MET A 11 7.13 3.21 -2.82
N ILE A 12 5.91 3.34 -3.31
CA ILE A 12 5.49 4.44 -4.19
C ILE A 12 4.30 5.14 -3.55
N SER A 13 4.35 6.46 -3.43
CA SER A 13 3.23 7.30 -2.95
C SER A 13 3.06 8.56 -3.79
N ASP A 14 1.92 9.23 -3.64
CA ASP A 14 1.77 10.59 -4.15
C ASP A 14 2.58 11.61 -3.32
N ASN A 15 2.68 12.85 -3.82
CA ASN A 15 3.34 13.98 -3.14
C ASN A 15 2.46 14.61 -2.05
N GLY A 16 1.51 13.87 -1.47
CA GLY A 16 0.76 14.30 -0.32
C GLY A 16 1.72 14.76 0.79
N THR A 17 1.43 15.91 1.38
CA THR A 17 2.30 16.53 2.41
C THR A 17 2.50 15.63 3.62
N ASN A 18 1.50 14.79 3.92
CA ASN A 18 1.58 13.71 4.90
C ASN A 18 2.68 12.69 4.58
N PHE A 19 2.77 12.20 3.34
CA PHE A 19 3.79 11.22 2.94
C PHE A 19 5.18 11.84 2.84
N VAL A 20 5.27 13.07 2.33
CA VAL A 20 6.55 13.81 2.28
C VAL A 20 7.07 14.07 3.69
N GLY A 21 6.21 14.51 4.60
CA GLY A 21 6.55 14.72 6.01
C GLY A 21 6.98 13.43 6.71
N ALA A 22 6.22 12.35 6.52
CA ALA A 22 6.54 11.03 7.10
C ALA A 22 7.89 10.49 6.58
N ASN A 23 8.18 10.63 5.29
CA ASN A 23 9.48 10.25 4.75
C ASN A 23 10.62 11.06 5.38
N LYS A 24 10.43 12.37 5.57
CA LYS A 24 11.43 13.22 6.25
C LYS A 24 11.68 12.76 7.69
N GLU A 25 10.62 12.56 8.46
CA GLU A 25 10.70 12.11 9.86
C GLU A 25 11.39 10.75 9.98
N LEU A 26 11.08 9.81 9.08
CA LEU A 26 11.73 8.49 9.06
C LEU A 26 13.22 8.58 8.72
N GLN A 27 13.62 9.45 7.80
CA GLN A 27 15.04 9.66 7.49
C GLN A 27 15.79 10.26 8.68
N GLU A 28 15.19 11.22 9.39
CA GLU A 28 15.75 11.81 10.59
C GLU A 28 15.91 10.76 11.71
N LEU A 29 14.88 9.94 11.95
CA LEU A 29 14.94 8.84 12.91
C LEU A 29 16.03 7.83 12.56
N VAL A 30 16.11 7.39 11.30
CA VAL A 30 17.15 6.45 10.85
C VAL A 30 18.55 7.05 11.03
N THR A 31 18.72 8.34 10.75
CA THR A 31 20.01 9.04 10.92
C THR A 31 20.38 9.22 12.39
N SER A 32 19.38 9.40 13.27
CA SER A 32 19.57 9.50 14.72
C SER A 32 19.93 8.17 15.37
N LEU A 33 19.60 7.05 14.73
CA LEU A 33 19.94 5.71 15.20
C LEU A 33 21.40 5.38 14.89
N ASN A 34 22.02 4.55 15.73
CA ASN A 34 23.39 4.11 15.54
C ASN A 34 23.50 3.23 14.28
N ILE A 35 23.88 3.86 13.16
CA ILE A 35 23.97 3.27 11.83
C ILE A 35 24.88 2.04 11.81
N GLU A 36 25.93 1.99 12.63
CA GLU A 36 26.84 0.84 12.75
C GLU A 36 26.09 -0.41 13.27
N LYS A 37 25.23 -0.23 14.27
CA LYS A 37 24.43 -1.32 14.86
C LYS A 37 23.32 -1.80 13.91
N ILE A 38 22.73 -0.87 13.15
CA ILE A 38 21.72 -1.18 12.12
C ILE A 38 22.33 -1.89 10.91
N LYS A 39 23.49 -1.45 10.43
CA LYS A 39 24.23 -2.11 9.35
C LYS A 39 24.60 -3.55 9.71
N HIS A 40 24.86 -3.82 11.00
CA HIS A 40 25.28 -5.14 11.48
C HIS A 40 24.11 -6.08 11.79
N SER A 41 22.92 -5.57 12.17
CA SER A 41 21.72 -6.40 12.43
C SER A 41 20.77 -6.52 11.23
N THR A 42 20.81 -5.56 10.32
CA THR A 42 19.91 -5.45 9.18
C THR A 42 20.76 -5.41 7.92
N ALA A 43 21.05 -6.59 7.35
CA ALA A 43 21.70 -6.68 6.05
C ALA A 43 21.00 -5.73 5.06
N ASN A 44 21.69 -4.65 4.65
CA ASN A 44 21.32 -3.60 3.68
C ASN A 44 20.09 -3.90 2.79
N LYS A 45 18.89 -3.88 3.37
CA LYS A 45 17.61 -3.94 2.65
C LYS A 45 16.83 -2.69 2.99
N GLY A 46 17.45 -1.53 2.73
CA GLY A 46 16.75 -0.26 2.82
C GLY A 46 15.56 -0.26 1.84
N VAL A 47 14.40 0.15 2.32
CA VAL A 47 13.23 0.39 1.47
C VAL A 47 13.47 1.68 0.71
N LYS A 48 13.40 1.66 -0.62
CA LYS A 48 13.43 2.89 -1.43
C LYS A 48 12.03 3.47 -1.50
N TRP A 49 11.86 4.71 -1.08
CA TRP A 49 10.59 5.41 -1.20
C TRP A 49 10.63 6.38 -2.38
N HIS A 50 9.75 6.16 -3.35
CA HIS A 50 9.55 6.98 -4.53
C HIS A 50 8.25 7.78 -4.43
N PHE A 51 8.30 9.02 -4.93
CA PHE A 51 7.12 9.87 -5.04
C PHE A 51 6.74 10.03 -6.50
N ASN A 52 5.44 10.02 -6.79
CA ASN A 52 4.93 10.27 -8.13
C ASN A 52 5.37 11.66 -8.63
N PRO A 53 5.54 11.87 -9.94
CA PRO A 53 5.80 13.20 -10.48
C PRO A 53 4.71 14.20 -10.06
N PRO A 54 5.04 15.45 -9.66
CA PRO A 54 4.06 16.43 -9.17
C PRO A 54 2.90 16.74 -10.13
N ILE A 55 3.10 16.52 -11.43
CA ILE A 55 2.12 16.80 -12.50
C ILE A 55 1.76 15.51 -13.26
N GLY A 56 1.96 14.35 -12.63
CA GLY A 56 1.67 13.04 -13.20
C GLY A 56 0.45 12.37 -12.60
N PRO A 57 -0.79 12.89 -12.75
CA PRO A 57 -1.98 12.32 -12.13
C PRO A 57 -2.23 10.86 -12.56
N HIS A 58 -1.81 10.50 -13.78
CA HIS A 58 -1.92 9.14 -14.29
C HIS A 58 -1.09 8.10 -13.49
N PHE A 59 -0.02 8.52 -12.80
CA PHE A 59 0.78 7.60 -11.95
C PHE A 59 0.02 7.15 -10.70
N GLY A 60 -1.01 7.90 -10.28
CA GLY A 60 -1.91 7.53 -9.18
C GLY A 60 -3.12 6.69 -9.61
N GLY A 61 -3.45 6.63 -10.90
CA GLY A 61 -4.73 6.12 -11.38
C GLY A 61 -5.03 4.66 -11.03
N VAL A 62 -4.00 3.80 -10.96
CA VAL A 62 -4.17 2.41 -10.52
C VAL A 62 -4.57 2.36 -9.03
N HIS A 63 -3.94 3.17 -8.18
CA HIS A 63 -4.26 3.23 -6.76
C HIS A 63 -5.68 3.75 -6.56
N GLU A 64 -6.06 4.82 -7.25
CA GLU A 64 -7.40 5.40 -7.20
C GLU A 64 -8.48 4.40 -7.65
N THR A 65 -8.24 3.68 -8.74
CA THR A 65 -9.17 2.65 -9.25
C THR A 65 -9.36 1.55 -8.22
N MET A 66 -8.28 1.08 -7.59
CA MET A 66 -8.34 0.05 -6.55
C MET A 66 -9.06 0.54 -5.29
N ILE A 67 -8.81 1.79 -4.87
CA ILE A 67 -9.51 2.44 -3.74
C ILE A 67 -11.01 2.53 -4.05
N LYS A 68 -11.39 2.92 -5.26
CA LYS A 68 -12.79 2.99 -5.69
C LYS A 68 -13.47 1.61 -5.62
N SER A 69 -12.80 0.56 -6.07
CA SER A 69 -13.33 -0.82 -5.97
C SER A 69 -13.47 -1.27 -4.52
N ALA A 70 -12.48 -1.00 -3.65
CA ALA A 70 -12.56 -1.34 -2.24
C ALA A 70 -13.71 -0.60 -1.54
N LYS A 71 -13.84 0.71 -1.78
CA LYS A 71 -14.95 1.52 -1.28
C LYS A 71 -16.29 0.96 -1.74
N LYS A 72 -16.43 0.57 -3.01
CA LYS A 72 -17.69 -0.03 -3.51
C LYS A 72 -18.01 -1.37 -2.84
N ALA A 73 -17.00 -2.17 -2.49
CA ALA A 73 -17.20 -3.45 -1.82
C ALA A 73 -17.57 -3.32 -0.34
N ILE A 74 -17.14 -2.24 0.32
CA ILE A 74 -17.31 -2.02 1.76
C ILE A 74 -18.49 -1.09 2.07
N LEU A 75 -18.72 -0.08 1.23
CA LEU A 75 -19.70 0.97 1.50
C LEU A 75 -21.11 0.53 1.13
N GLY A 76 -21.88 0.14 2.15
CA GLY A 76 -23.34 0.31 2.21
C GLY A 76 -23.70 1.39 3.21
N ASN A 77 -24.94 1.90 3.19
CA ASN A 77 -25.45 2.82 4.22
C ASN A 77 -25.71 2.06 5.54
N ALA A 78 -24.66 1.57 6.19
CA ALA A 78 -24.73 0.84 7.45
C ALA A 78 -23.89 1.55 8.51
N ASP A 79 -24.45 1.68 9.71
CA ASP A 79 -23.72 2.09 10.90
C ASP A 79 -22.95 0.86 11.40
N ILE A 80 -21.62 0.86 11.28
CA ILE A 80 -20.76 -0.29 11.55
C ILE A 80 -19.68 0.09 12.56
N ASN A 81 -19.34 -0.84 13.43
CA ASN A 81 -18.23 -0.68 14.38
C ASN A 81 -16.88 -1.07 13.76
N ASP A 82 -15.79 -0.84 14.50
CA ASP A 82 -14.42 -1.08 14.01
C ASP A 82 -14.14 -2.55 13.65
N GLU A 83 -14.69 -3.51 14.40
CA GLU A 83 -14.51 -4.94 14.12
C GLU A 83 -15.24 -5.37 12.84
N GLU A 84 -16.46 -4.87 12.66
CA GLU A 84 -17.27 -5.08 11.45
C GLU A 84 -16.58 -4.46 10.24
N LEU A 85 -16.03 -3.24 10.38
CA LEU A 85 -15.28 -2.57 9.34
C LEU A 85 -14.02 -3.36 8.95
N MET A 86 -13.24 -3.85 9.93
CA MET A 86 -12.06 -4.69 9.68
C MET A 86 -12.42 -6.00 8.96
N THR A 87 -13.55 -6.60 9.33
CA THR A 87 -14.07 -7.80 8.66
C THR A 87 -14.47 -7.49 7.22
N ALA A 88 -15.17 -6.37 6.98
CA ALA A 88 -15.54 -5.92 5.65
C ALA A 88 -14.32 -5.64 4.76
N PHE A 89 -13.28 -5.00 5.31
CA PHE A 89 -12.00 -4.80 4.60
C PHE A 89 -11.34 -6.12 4.22
N THR A 90 -11.39 -7.13 5.09
CA THR A 90 -10.83 -8.46 4.79
C THR A 90 -11.60 -9.13 3.65
N GLY A 91 -12.93 -9.05 3.65
CA GLY A 91 -13.76 -9.55 2.54
C GLY A 91 -13.48 -8.82 1.22
N ALA A 92 -13.37 -7.49 1.26
CA ALA A 92 -13.02 -6.69 0.10
C ALA A 92 -11.61 -6.99 -0.43
N GLU A 93 -10.61 -7.18 0.45
CA GLU A 93 -9.26 -7.63 0.08
C GLU A 93 -9.34 -8.96 -0.67
N SER A 94 -10.10 -9.93 -0.17
CA SER A 94 -10.27 -11.23 -0.82
C SER A 94 -10.90 -11.09 -2.21
N LEU A 95 -12.00 -10.36 -2.34
CA LEU A 95 -12.70 -10.18 -3.63
C LEU A 95 -11.80 -9.52 -4.69
N ILE A 96 -11.07 -8.47 -4.30
CA ILE A 96 -10.20 -7.72 -5.21
C ILE A 96 -9.02 -8.58 -5.66
N ASN A 97 -8.41 -9.36 -4.75
CA ASN A 97 -7.27 -10.21 -5.07
C ASN A 97 -7.65 -11.49 -5.84
N SER A 98 -8.89 -11.96 -5.72
CA SER A 98 -9.40 -13.10 -6.50
C SER A 98 -9.86 -12.72 -7.91
N ARG A 99 -9.86 -11.43 -8.26
CA ARG A 99 -10.25 -10.97 -9.60
C ARG A 99 -9.25 -11.46 -10.66
N PRO A 100 -9.70 -12.08 -11.76
CA PRO A 100 -8.83 -12.45 -12.86
C PRO A 100 -8.05 -11.24 -13.42
N LEU A 101 -6.75 -11.42 -13.67
CA LEU A 101 -5.89 -10.37 -14.24
C LEU A 101 -6.26 -10.03 -15.69
N THR A 102 -6.83 -11.00 -16.40
CA THR A 102 -7.31 -10.87 -17.78
C THR A 102 -8.70 -11.48 -17.90
N TYR A 103 -9.39 -11.16 -18.99
CA TYR A 103 -10.62 -11.84 -19.36
C TYR A 103 -10.36 -13.34 -19.46
N GLN A 104 -11.09 -14.13 -18.69
CA GLN A 104 -11.12 -15.57 -18.88
C GLN A 104 -12.26 -15.88 -19.84
N SER A 105 -11.89 -16.35 -21.03
CA SER A 105 -12.83 -16.95 -21.98
C SER A 105 -13.56 -18.10 -21.29
N TYR A 106 -14.88 -18.15 -21.44
CA TYR A 106 -15.67 -19.31 -21.04
C TYR A 106 -15.48 -20.50 -22.00
N ASN A 107 -14.85 -20.28 -23.16
CA ASN A 107 -14.61 -21.30 -24.16
C ASN A 107 -13.22 -21.94 -23.97
N PRO A 108 -13.14 -23.22 -23.62
CA PRO A 108 -11.92 -24.01 -23.68
C PRO A 108 -11.72 -24.48 -25.12
N ASP A 109 -11.27 -23.58 -25.99
CA ASP A 109 -10.69 -23.94 -27.30
C ASP A 109 -9.16 -23.90 -27.22
#